data_AF-A0A2E4LCQ6-F1
#
_entry.id   AF-A0A2E4LCQ6-F1
#
_cell.length_a   1.000
_cell.length_b   1.000
_cell.length_c   1.000
_cell.angle_alpha   90.00
_cell.angle_beta   90.00
_cell.angle_gamma   90.00
#
_symmetry.space_group_name_H-M   'P 1'
#
loop_
_entity.id
_entity.type
_entity.pdbx_description
1 polymer ?
#
loop_
_entity_poly.entity_id
_entity_poly.type
_entity_poly.pdbx_seq_one_letter_code
_entity_poly.pdbx_strand_id
1 'polypeptide(L)'
;MSCTPVQNTINTTTSEVYVSASQDDVLLKSIEEETLESEQEIKTSQQLLETALKFAQGGSSLQSKNFLKRINPEELNDVSFLNYSLLESKVSNSEDELNVAFQKLESNRILSIEKNLNDEALIDLYKEKSAIALTLGDLKTSIQYDVKLHNLISSKEIKSKLHNETLAKLISQPYKKLQQCKNNADLIVAAWCDLGLGIRDTQLNSQTRADAYQNWRERYPDHSAAQFAVIPNDVHDVQTEKGQIALLLPLEGEYLSPSKKFIEGFLNGYFNSLKTSEDNRQTIKIFNSSEDGILNSYQDAMKLNPQIIIGGFRQSEAKDLLSLETYEVPTIILNDFDQLNYPERENLFFFSNSQGDEISHIISDMWYRGIQSVIVIAPDHLWGVQASDAFQSGWVARGGIILDKVIFNQETRDFTDLLKRPLHIDTSEKRGLFLKRFVNSKLDLSSRRRNDIDGIVLFAYSDKARQIKPALNYLFANDIPVYSSSRIYDNVED
;
A
#
# COMPACT_ATOMS: atom_id res chain seq x y z
N MET A 1 21.86 5.60 54.29
CA MET A 1 22.05 4.68 53.16
C MET A 1 20.73 4.65 52.41
N SER A 2 20.67 5.28 51.24
CA SER A 2 19.48 5.27 50.39
C SER A 2 19.60 4.07 49.46
N CYS A 3 18.81 3.02 49.71
CA CYS A 3 18.68 1.91 48.76
C CYS A 3 17.96 2.44 47.52
N THR A 4 18.68 2.57 46.41
CA THR A 4 18.07 2.68 45.09
C THR A 4 17.35 1.36 44.79
N PRO A 5 16.07 1.37 44.37
CA PRO A 5 15.41 0.16 43.93
C PRO A 5 16.12 -0.34 42.66
N VAL A 6 16.60 -1.58 42.70
CA VAL A 6 17.07 -2.29 41.51
C VAL A 6 15.85 -2.50 40.62
N GLN A 7 15.73 -1.74 39.53
CA GLN A 7 14.76 -2.07 38.49
C GLN A 7 15.24 -3.35 37.81
N ASN A 8 14.48 -4.43 37.96
CA ASN A 8 14.77 -5.69 37.28
C ASN A 8 14.41 -5.55 35.80
N THR A 9 15.40 -5.37 34.94
CA THR A 9 15.24 -5.39 33.49
C THR A 9 14.92 -6.81 33.01
N ILE A 10 13.90 -6.95 32.18
CA ILE A 10 13.52 -8.16 31.45
C ILE A 10 14.41 -8.20 30.20
N ASN A 11 15.44 -9.04 30.23
CA ASN A 11 16.27 -9.29 29.05
C ASN A 11 15.54 -10.27 28.13
N THR A 12 15.28 -9.84 26.90
CA THR A 12 14.67 -10.67 25.85
C THR A 12 15.28 -10.36 24.50
N THR A 13 15.29 -11.36 23.61
CA THR A 13 15.79 -11.25 22.25
C THR A 13 14.59 -11.24 21.30
N THR A 14 14.22 -10.08 20.79
CA THR A 14 13.10 -9.93 19.83
C THR A 14 13.57 -9.96 18.38
N SER A 15 14.88 -9.85 18.14
CA SER A 15 15.51 -9.99 16.82
C SER A 15 15.23 -11.32 16.11
N GLU A 16 14.84 -12.38 16.83
CA GLU A 16 14.43 -13.66 16.25
C GLU A 16 12.97 -13.66 15.75
N VAL A 17 12.19 -12.64 16.06
CA VAL A 17 10.77 -12.52 15.68
C VAL A 17 10.64 -11.80 14.34
N TYR A 18 10.87 -12.53 13.24
CA TYR A 18 10.71 -12.01 11.89
C TYR A 18 10.13 -13.05 10.93
N VAL A 19 9.60 -12.57 9.80
CA VAL A 19 9.18 -13.39 8.67
C VAL A 19 10.21 -13.22 7.56
N SER A 20 10.81 -14.31 7.08
CA SER A 20 11.74 -14.23 5.95
C SER A 20 11.03 -13.79 4.68
N ALA A 21 11.65 -12.86 3.94
CA ALA A 21 11.12 -12.36 2.68
C ALA A 21 11.17 -13.41 1.55
N SER A 22 12.09 -14.38 1.66
CA SER A 22 12.21 -15.51 0.73
C SER A 22 11.82 -16.82 1.41
N GLN A 23 11.08 -17.66 0.70
CA GLN A 23 10.82 -19.03 1.13
C GLN A 23 12.06 -19.89 0.92
N ASP A 24 12.50 -20.56 1.97
CA ASP A 24 13.53 -21.59 1.89
C ASP A 24 12.84 -22.96 1.94
N ASP A 25 12.57 -23.53 0.77
CA ASP A 25 11.85 -24.81 0.65
C ASP A 25 12.58 -25.97 1.33
N VAL A 26 13.91 -25.90 1.47
CA VAL A 26 14.69 -26.96 2.14
C VAL A 26 14.50 -26.85 3.65
N LEU A 27 14.59 -25.64 4.18
CA LEU A 27 14.33 -25.36 5.59
C LEU A 27 12.87 -25.62 5.97
N LEU A 28 11.92 -25.24 5.12
CA LEU A 28 10.49 -25.48 5.38
C LEU A 28 10.19 -26.98 5.43
N LYS A 29 10.75 -27.78 4.52
CA LYS A 29 10.61 -29.24 4.55
C LYS A 29 11.22 -29.86 5.80
N SER A 30 12.39 -29.40 6.24
CA SER A 30 13.00 -29.95 7.45
C SER A 30 12.19 -29.60 8.70
N ILE A 31 11.62 -28.39 8.77
CA ILE A 31 10.68 -28.00 9.85
C ILE A 31 9.41 -28.85 9.78
N GLU A 32 8.86 -29.11 8.59
CA GLU A 32 7.69 -29.97 8.40
C GLU A 32 7.96 -31.41 8.85
N GLU A 33 9.11 -32.00 8.49
CA GLU A 33 9.52 -33.33 8.92
C GLU A 33 9.70 -33.40 10.44
N GLU A 34 10.42 -32.44 11.04
CA GLU A 34 10.63 -32.36 12.50
C GLU A 34 9.28 -32.21 13.24
N THR A 35 8.35 -31.43 12.70
CA THR A 35 7.03 -31.22 13.30
C THR A 35 6.10 -32.42 13.14
N LEU A 36 6.14 -33.13 12.00
CA LEU A 36 5.41 -34.37 11.79
C LEU A 36 5.88 -35.49 12.73
N GLU A 37 7.18 -35.62 12.94
CA GLU A 37 7.75 -36.59 13.87
C GLU A 37 7.41 -36.28 15.33
N SER A 38 7.26 -35.00 15.67
CA SER A 38 7.00 -34.52 17.03
C SER A 38 5.55 -34.08 17.30
N GLU A 39 4.62 -34.21 16.34
CA GLU A 39 3.27 -33.63 16.45
C GLU A 39 2.45 -34.20 17.61
N GLN A 40 2.76 -35.44 18.02
CA GLN A 40 2.17 -36.08 19.21
C GLN A 40 2.76 -35.55 20.53
N GLU A 41 3.91 -34.89 20.49
CA GLU A 41 4.67 -34.36 21.64
C GLU A 41 4.60 -32.84 21.79
N ILE A 42 4.30 -32.07 20.73
CA ILE A 42 4.04 -30.63 20.81
C ILE A 42 2.74 -30.38 21.58
N LYS A 43 2.85 -30.19 22.90
CA LYS A 43 1.69 -30.05 23.80
C LYS A 43 1.60 -28.69 24.46
N THR A 44 2.71 -27.97 24.56
CA THR A 44 2.75 -26.71 25.33
C THR A 44 2.65 -25.50 24.41
N SER A 45 2.03 -24.43 24.92
CA SER A 45 1.97 -23.12 24.24
C SER A 45 3.35 -22.57 23.89
N GLN A 46 4.37 -22.89 24.68
CA GLN A 46 5.76 -22.51 24.42
C GLN A 46 6.33 -23.22 23.18
N GLN A 47 6.18 -24.54 23.07
CA GLN A 47 6.67 -25.30 21.90
C GLN A 47 5.94 -24.88 20.63
N LEU A 48 4.63 -24.64 20.70
CA LEU A 48 3.86 -24.12 19.58
C LEU A 48 4.38 -22.76 19.08
N LEU A 49 4.78 -21.87 19.99
CA LEU A 49 5.38 -20.57 19.63
C LEU A 49 6.74 -20.75 18.94
N GLU A 50 7.61 -21.62 19.47
CA GLU A 50 8.92 -21.92 18.88
C GLU A 50 8.77 -22.48 17.47
N THR A 51 7.82 -23.39 17.25
CA THR A 51 7.50 -23.90 15.91
C THR A 51 6.96 -22.80 14.99
N ALA A 52 6.07 -21.93 15.49
CA ALA A 52 5.54 -20.81 14.71
C ALA A 52 6.66 -19.84 14.27
N LEU A 53 7.63 -19.56 15.14
CA LEU A 53 8.80 -18.75 14.83
C LEU A 53 9.67 -19.39 13.75
N LYS A 54 9.99 -20.69 13.86
CA LYS A 54 10.74 -21.44 12.83
C LYS A 54 10.07 -21.33 11.44
N PHE A 55 8.76 -21.54 11.36
CA PHE A 55 8.02 -21.42 10.10
C PHE A 55 8.06 -20.00 9.52
N ALA A 56 7.94 -18.97 10.37
CA ALA A 56 8.07 -17.58 9.95
C ALA A 56 9.48 -17.27 9.41
N GLN A 57 10.52 -17.74 10.10
CA GLN A 57 11.92 -17.61 9.67
C GLN A 57 12.20 -18.37 8.37
N GLY A 58 11.51 -19.46 8.09
CA GLY A 58 11.53 -20.16 6.79
C GLY A 58 10.72 -19.49 5.68
N GLY A 59 9.99 -18.41 5.97
CA GLY A 59 9.17 -17.66 5.01
C GLY A 59 7.71 -18.14 4.89
N SER A 60 7.25 -19.03 5.76
CA SER A 60 5.87 -19.56 5.75
C SER A 60 4.98 -18.88 6.79
N SER A 61 4.39 -17.74 6.41
CA SER A 61 3.40 -17.02 7.25
C SER A 61 2.15 -17.85 7.53
N LEU A 62 1.70 -18.64 6.54
CA LEU A 62 0.50 -19.48 6.69
C LEU A 62 0.68 -20.55 7.76
N GLN A 63 1.79 -21.29 7.73
CA GLN A 63 2.06 -22.31 8.73
C GLN A 63 2.27 -21.68 10.11
N SER A 64 3.04 -20.59 10.18
CA SER A 64 3.22 -19.84 11.41
C SER A 64 1.88 -19.48 12.07
N LYS A 65 0.92 -18.93 11.29
CA LYS A 65 -0.45 -18.64 11.77
C LYS A 65 -1.19 -19.86 12.28
N ASN A 66 -1.10 -21.00 11.58
CA ASN A 66 -1.79 -22.22 12.00
C ASN A 66 -1.33 -22.68 13.39
N PHE A 67 -0.03 -22.54 13.68
CA PHE A 67 0.51 -22.81 15.01
C PHE A 67 0.09 -21.76 16.04
N LEU A 68 0.15 -20.46 15.70
CA LEU A 68 -0.28 -19.38 16.59
C LEU A 68 -1.73 -19.53 17.07
N LYS A 69 -2.63 -20.02 16.21
CA LYS A 69 -4.05 -20.26 16.55
C LYS A 69 -4.26 -21.34 17.62
N ARG A 70 -3.29 -22.22 17.83
CA ARG A 70 -3.35 -23.34 18.81
C ARG A 70 -2.79 -22.96 20.18
N ILE A 71 -2.10 -21.82 20.28
CA ILE A 71 -1.47 -21.34 21.51
C ILE A 71 -2.54 -20.83 22.47
N ASN A 72 -2.42 -21.19 23.76
CA ASN A 72 -3.15 -20.53 24.85
C ASN A 72 -2.27 -19.39 25.41
N PRO A 73 -2.56 -18.11 25.14
CA PRO A 73 -1.65 -17.00 25.49
C PRO A 73 -1.45 -16.82 27.00
N GLU A 74 -2.38 -17.30 27.83
CA GLU A 74 -2.31 -17.23 29.29
C GLU A 74 -1.23 -18.17 29.87
N GLU A 75 -0.83 -19.20 29.13
CA GLU A 75 0.24 -20.13 29.54
C GLU A 75 1.65 -19.62 29.23
N LEU A 76 1.76 -18.63 28.35
CA LEU A 76 3.04 -18.02 28.00
C LEU A 76 3.54 -17.17 29.16
N ASN A 77 4.85 -17.14 29.40
CA ASN A 77 5.46 -16.12 30.24
C ASN A 77 5.45 -14.76 29.50
N ASP A 78 5.81 -13.67 30.18
CA ASP A 78 5.71 -12.32 29.60
C ASP A 78 6.58 -12.10 28.37
N VAL A 79 7.76 -12.71 28.31
CA VAL A 79 8.67 -12.66 27.16
C VAL A 79 8.07 -13.41 25.98
N SER A 80 7.62 -14.65 26.20
CA SER A 80 6.98 -15.46 25.16
C SER A 80 5.67 -14.83 24.68
N PHE A 81 4.91 -14.17 25.57
CA PHE A 81 3.69 -13.45 25.21
C PHE A 81 3.98 -12.21 24.33
N LEU A 82 5.06 -11.48 24.62
CA LEU A 82 5.54 -10.40 23.75
C LEU A 82 5.91 -10.93 22.37
N ASN A 83 6.75 -11.98 22.30
CA ASN A 83 7.18 -12.58 21.03
C ASN A 83 6.00 -13.15 20.23
N TYR A 84 5.05 -13.80 20.91
CA TYR A 84 3.79 -14.25 20.33
C TYR A 84 2.99 -13.09 19.70
N SER A 85 2.86 -11.98 20.43
CA SER A 85 2.08 -10.82 19.97
C SER A 85 2.75 -10.11 18.78
N LEU A 86 4.08 -9.98 18.80
CA LEU A 86 4.87 -9.43 17.70
C LEU A 86 4.85 -10.35 16.47
N LEU A 87 4.92 -11.66 16.67
CA LEU A 87 4.85 -12.60 15.55
C LEU A 87 3.46 -12.59 14.90
N GLU A 88 2.41 -12.58 15.72
CA GLU A 88 1.02 -12.51 15.25
C GLU A 88 0.78 -11.28 14.38
N SER A 89 1.29 -10.11 14.77
CA SER A 89 1.17 -8.91 13.92
C SER A 89 1.93 -9.05 12.61
N LYS A 90 3.15 -9.58 12.63
CA LYS A 90 3.99 -9.75 11.42
C LYS A 90 3.42 -10.71 10.41
N VAL A 91 2.72 -11.75 10.87
CA VAL A 91 2.06 -12.69 9.96
C VAL A 91 0.67 -12.22 9.54
N SER A 92 0.01 -11.34 10.32
CA SER A 92 -1.35 -10.85 10.04
C SER A 92 -1.50 -10.37 8.60
N ASN A 93 -2.59 -10.81 7.95
CA ASN A 93 -2.81 -10.49 6.54
C ASN A 93 -4.10 -9.71 6.30
N SER A 94 -4.99 -9.51 7.27
CA SER A 94 -6.20 -8.69 7.12
C SER A 94 -6.23 -7.54 8.13
N GLU A 95 -7.12 -6.56 7.92
CA GLU A 95 -7.32 -5.45 8.86
C GLU A 95 -7.85 -5.94 10.20
N ASP A 96 -8.75 -6.93 10.20
CA ASP A 96 -9.27 -7.55 11.42
C ASP A 96 -8.18 -8.26 12.22
N GLU A 97 -7.33 -9.04 11.55
CA GLU A 97 -6.19 -9.69 12.19
C GLU A 97 -5.20 -8.66 12.76
N LEU A 98 -4.89 -7.60 11.98
CA LEU A 98 -4.04 -6.51 12.44
C LEU A 98 -4.63 -5.74 13.62
N ASN A 99 -5.94 -5.49 13.63
CA ASN A 99 -6.64 -4.86 14.75
C ASN A 99 -6.54 -5.73 16.02
N VAL A 100 -6.74 -7.05 15.90
CA VAL A 100 -6.60 -7.99 17.01
C VAL A 100 -5.16 -8.02 17.53
N ALA A 101 -4.18 -8.10 16.62
CA ALA A 101 -2.77 -8.09 16.98
C ALA A 101 -2.37 -6.75 17.64
N PHE A 102 -2.85 -5.63 17.13
CA PHE A 102 -2.62 -4.30 17.71
C PHE A 102 -3.23 -4.18 19.11
N GLN A 103 -4.47 -4.63 19.32
CA GLN A 103 -5.09 -4.68 20.64
C GLN A 103 -4.29 -5.54 21.62
N LYS A 104 -3.69 -6.64 21.15
CA LYS A 104 -2.85 -7.51 21.96
C LYS A 104 -1.54 -6.83 22.36
N LEU A 105 -0.88 -6.14 21.43
CA LEU A 105 0.29 -5.31 21.71
C LEU A 105 -0.02 -4.13 22.66
N GLU A 106 -1.27 -3.65 22.68
CA GLU A 106 -1.78 -2.63 23.60
C GLU A 106 -2.42 -3.20 24.88
N SER A 107 -2.32 -4.51 25.10
CA SER A 107 -2.92 -5.14 26.28
C SER A 107 -2.28 -4.67 27.59
N ASN A 108 -3.07 -4.70 28.68
CA ASN A 108 -2.56 -4.41 30.03
C ASN A 108 -1.31 -5.22 30.41
N ARG A 109 -1.21 -6.45 29.88
CA ARG A 109 -0.06 -7.32 30.09
C ARG A 109 1.22 -6.72 29.49
N ILE A 110 1.19 -6.31 28.22
CA ILE A 110 2.33 -5.64 27.57
C ILE A 110 2.63 -4.30 28.26
N LEU A 111 1.61 -3.49 28.54
CA LEU A 111 1.78 -2.19 29.19
C LEU A 111 2.43 -2.33 30.59
N SER A 112 2.16 -3.43 31.31
CA SER A 112 2.72 -3.68 32.63
C SER A 112 4.22 -4.02 32.60
N ILE A 113 4.69 -4.65 31.51
CA ILE A 113 6.10 -5.04 31.34
C ILE A 113 6.91 -4.01 30.55
N GLU A 114 6.27 -3.11 29.78
CA GLU A 114 6.91 -2.11 28.90
C GLU A 114 8.06 -1.37 29.61
N LYS A 115 7.87 -0.91 30.85
CA LYS A 115 8.90 -0.17 31.60
C LYS A 115 10.12 -0.98 32.02
N ASN A 116 10.01 -2.31 32.00
CA ASN A 116 11.06 -3.21 32.43
C ASN A 116 11.74 -3.91 31.24
N LEU A 117 11.22 -3.80 30.01
CA LEU A 117 11.84 -4.37 28.82
C LEU A 117 13.22 -3.75 28.54
N ASN A 118 14.11 -4.53 27.94
CA ASN A 118 15.37 -4.01 27.39
C ASN A 118 15.12 -3.17 26.12
N ASP A 119 16.12 -2.37 25.74
CA ASP A 119 16.02 -1.43 24.62
C ASP A 119 15.66 -2.12 23.29
N GLU A 120 16.22 -3.30 23.01
CA GLU A 120 15.91 -4.07 21.79
C GLU A 120 14.40 -4.34 21.67
N ALA A 121 13.81 -4.91 22.73
CA ALA A 121 12.39 -5.23 22.75
C ALA A 121 11.48 -4.00 22.68
N LEU A 122 11.88 -2.91 23.33
CA LEU A 122 11.17 -1.65 23.26
C LEU A 122 11.21 -1.03 21.85
N ILE A 123 12.37 -1.11 21.19
CA ILE A 123 12.54 -0.64 19.81
C ILE A 123 11.61 -1.43 18.88
N ASP A 124 11.65 -2.76 18.95
CA ASP A 124 10.82 -3.63 18.09
C ASP A 124 9.33 -3.44 18.37
N LEU A 125 8.95 -3.33 19.65
CA LEU A 125 7.57 -3.08 20.06
C LEU A 125 7.03 -1.76 19.50
N TYR A 126 7.77 -0.65 19.64
CA TYR A 126 7.30 0.64 19.15
C TYR A 126 7.33 0.75 17.63
N LYS A 127 8.32 0.15 16.96
CA LYS A 127 8.34 0.06 15.49
C LYS A 127 7.13 -0.71 14.96
N GLU A 128 6.83 -1.85 15.56
CA GLU A 128 5.71 -2.69 15.15
C GLU A 128 4.36 -1.98 15.39
N LYS A 129 4.15 -1.40 16.58
CA LYS A 129 2.94 -0.61 16.87
C LYS A 129 2.79 0.59 15.93
N SER A 130 3.89 1.28 15.63
CA SER A 130 3.91 2.40 14.69
C SER A 130 3.52 1.97 13.27
N ALA A 131 4.05 0.83 12.81
CA ALA A 131 3.76 0.28 11.48
C ALA A 131 2.30 -0.17 11.36
N ILE A 132 1.78 -0.91 12.36
CA ILE A 132 0.39 -1.37 12.34
C ILE A 132 -0.57 -0.19 12.37
N ALA A 133 -0.35 0.79 13.26
CA ALA A 133 -1.19 1.99 13.33
C ALA A 133 -1.25 2.73 11.99
N LEU A 134 -0.11 2.88 11.30
CA LEU A 134 -0.07 3.50 9.97
C LEU A 134 -0.87 2.69 8.94
N THR A 135 -0.70 1.36 8.93
CA THR A 135 -1.43 0.44 8.04
C THR A 135 -2.94 0.51 8.26
N LEU A 136 -3.37 0.59 9.52
CA LEU A 136 -4.77 0.80 9.92
C LEU A 136 -5.27 2.24 9.67
N GLY A 137 -4.43 3.10 9.10
CA GLY A 137 -4.77 4.48 8.74
C GLY A 137 -4.75 5.48 9.91
N ASP A 138 -4.33 5.06 11.10
CA ASP A 138 -4.14 5.92 12.27
C ASP A 138 -2.73 6.52 12.30
N LEU A 139 -2.55 7.54 11.46
CA LEU A 139 -1.29 8.29 11.37
C LEU A 139 -0.89 8.90 12.72
N LYS A 140 -1.84 9.41 13.50
CA LYS A 140 -1.54 10.07 14.78
C LYS A 140 -0.91 9.08 15.75
N THR A 141 -1.53 7.92 15.91
CA THR A 141 -1.03 6.85 16.78
C THR A 141 0.31 6.31 16.29
N SER A 142 0.52 6.21 14.96
CA SER A 142 1.83 5.87 14.39
C SER A 142 2.93 6.83 14.86
N ILE A 143 2.70 8.14 14.75
CA ILE A 143 3.66 9.17 15.18
C ILE A 143 3.86 9.14 16.71
N GLN A 144 2.84 8.80 17.51
CA GLN A 144 2.99 8.65 18.96
C GLN A 144 4.01 7.55 19.32
N TYR A 145 4.00 6.42 18.61
CA TYR A 145 5.01 5.38 18.82
C TYR A 145 6.37 5.74 18.26
N ASP A 146 6.43 6.48 17.15
CA ASP A 146 7.71 7.04 16.66
C ASP A 146 8.35 7.95 17.72
N VAL A 147 7.56 8.81 18.38
CA VAL A 147 8.04 9.67 19.48
C VAL A 147 8.53 8.85 20.66
N LYS A 148 7.81 7.79 21.06
CA LYS A 148 8.29 6.87 22.10
C LYS A 148 9.63 6.24 21.72
N LEU A 149 9.77 5.79 20.47
CA LEU A 149 11.01 5.23 19.93
C LEU A 149 12.15 6.26 19.94
N HIS A 150 11.91 7.50 19.52
CA HIS A 150 12.92 8.57 19.55
C HIS A 150 13.44 8.79 20.98
N ASN A 151 12.56 8.73 21.99
CA ASN A 151 12.94 8.96 23.38
C ASN A 151 13.83 7.84 23.97
N LEU A 152 13.80 6.63 23.43
CA LEU A 152 14.70 5.54 23.83
C LEU A 152 16.13 5.76 23.32
N ILE A 153 16.26 6.32 22.12
CA ILE A 153 17.55 6.39 21.45
C ILE A 153 18.37 7.58 21.97
N SER A 154 19.50 7.27 22.62
CA SER A 154 20.44 8.29 23.09
C SER A 154 21.44 8.72 22.02
N SER A 155 21.75 7.84 21.05
CA SER A 155 22.68 8.17 19.96
C SER A 155 22.12 9.27 19.07
N LYS A 156 22.86 10.38 18.97
CA LYS A 156 22.51 11.53 18.12
C LYS A 156 22.31 11.13 16.66
N GLU A 157 23.18 10.28 16.14
CA GLU A 157 23.12 9.84 14.74
C GLU A 157 21.87 8.99 14.46
N ILE A 158 21.60 7.99 15.30
CA ILE A 158 20.44 7.12 15.15
C ILE A 158 19.15 7.92 15.35
N LYS A 159 19.12 8.84 16.32
CA LYS A 159 17.96 9.71 16.56
C LYS A 159 17.66 10.61 15.36
N SER A 160 18.69 11.21 14.75
CA SER A 160 18.52 11.98 13.50
C SER A 160 18.00 11.12 12.35
N LYS A 161 18.47 9.86 12.20
CA LYS A 161 17.93 8.94 11.19
C LYS A 161 16.44 8.65 11.42
N LEU A 162 16.04 8.32 12.65
CA LEU A 162 14.64 8.05 12.99
C LEU A 162 13.73 9.28 12.81
N HIS A 163 14.24 10.47 13.10
CA HIS A 163 13.54 11.72 12.82
C HIS A 163 13.29 11.89 11.32
N ASN A 164 14.29 11.59 10.47
CA ASN A 164 14.14 11.66 9.01
C ASN A 164 13.12 10.64 8.50
N GLU A 165 13.14 9.41 9.04
CA GLU A 165 12.16 8.37 8.72
C GLU A 165 10.73 8.82 9.09
N THR A 166 10.57 9.46 10.25
CA THR A 166 9.28 10.01 10.70
C THR A 166 8.81 11.14 9.78
N LEU A 167 9.72 12.04 9.38
CA LEU A 167 9.40 13.11 8.43
C LEU A 167 9.03 12.55 7.05
N ALA A 168 9.80 11.58 6.53
CA ALA A 168 9.52 10.90 5.27
C ALA A 168 8.14 10.22 5.29
N LYS A 169 7.81 9.55 6.39
CA LYS A 169 6.48 8.96 6.63
C LYS A 169 5.37 10.01 6.57
N LEU A 170 5.58 11.19 7.15
CA LEU A 170 4.58 12.27 7.15
C LEU A 170 4.37 12.89 5.77
N ILE A 171 5.46 13.22 5.06
CA ILE A 171 5.38 13.89 3.76
C ILE A 171 4.80 12.96 2.66
N SER A 172 4.92 11.63 2.83
CA SER A 172 4.32 10.64 1.92
C SER A 172 2.81 10.45 2.11
N GLN A 173 2.20 11.00 3.16
CA GLN A 173 0.77 10.85 3.40
C GLN A 173 -0.08 11.71 2.44
N PRO A 174 -1.31 11.30 2.11
CA PRO A 174 -2.27 12.14 1.39
C PRO A 174 -2.45 13.52 2.04
N TYR A 175 -2.64 14.56 1.22
CA TYR A 175 -2.57 15.93 1.73
C TYR A 175 -3.54 16.20 2.88
N LYS A 176 -4.77 15.75 2.69
CA LYS A 176 -5.86 15.83 3.66
C LYS A 176 -5.59 15.05 4.95
N LYS A 177 -5.00 13.85 4.87
CA LYS A 177 -4.64 13.06 6.06
C LYS A 177 -3.59 13.78 6.90
N LEU A 178 -2.56 14.34 6.25
CA LEU A 178 -1.52 15.10 6.94
C LEU A 178 -2.07 16.39 7.59
N GLN A 179 -3.03 17.08 6.96
CA GLN A 179 -3.72 18.20 7.61
C GLN A 179 -4.52 17.78 8.85
N GLN A 180 -5.21 16.64 8.77
CA GLN A 180 -6.01 16.10 9.86
C GLN A 180 -5.18 15.54 11.03
N CYS A 181 -3.91 15.20 10.79
CA CYS A 181 -2.94 14.68 11.77
C CYS A 181 -2.84 15.52 13.05
N LYS A 182 -3.07 16.84 12.98
CA LYS A 182 -3.01 17.75 14.12
C LYS A 182 -4.25 17.71 15.02
N ASN A 183 -5.38 17.23 14.51
CA ASN A 183 -6.67 17.35 15.19
C ASN A 183 -6.66 16.51 16.46
N ASN A 184 -6.88 17.14 17.62
CA ASN A 184 -6.85 16.49 18.94
C ASN A 184 -5.56 15.69 19.22
N ALA A 185 -4.44 16.08 18.60
CA ALA A 185 -3.13 15.50 18.87
C ALA A 185 -2.49 16.14 20.10
N ASP A 186 -1.60 15.40 20.77
CA ASP A 186 -0.70 16.02 21.75
C ASP A 186 0.27 16.98 21.04
N LEU A 187 0.88 17.89 21.81
CA LEU A 187 1.70 18.96 21.26
C LEU A 187 2.90 18.44 20.44
N ILE A 188 3.49 17.30 20.82
CA ILE A 188 4.67 16.73 20.15
C ILE A 188 4.26 16.16 18.79
N VAL A 189 3.17 15.39 18.74
CA VAL A 189 2.63 14.85 17.49
C VAL A 189 2.15 15.98 16.58
N ALA A 190 1.45 16.98 17.12
CA ALA A 190 1.01 18.14 16.36
C ALA A 190 2.21 18.89 15.75
N ALA A 191 3.31 19.05 16.50
CA ALA A 191 4.54 19.65 16.00
C ALA A 191 5.17 18.82 14.86
N TRP A 192 5.20 17.50 14.96
CA TRP A 192 5.61 16.63 13.85
C TRP A 192 4.74 16.82 12.59
N CYS A 193 3.41 16.81 12.75
CA CYS A 193 2.50 17.04 11.63
C CYS A 193 2.67 18.46 11.02
N ASP A 194 2.91 19.48 11.85
CA ASP A 194 3.26 20.85 11.44
C ASP A 194 4.52 20.86 10.56
N LEU A 195 5.58 20.16 10.99
CA LEU A 195 6.82 20.06 10.23
C LEU A 195 6.59 19.40 8.88
N GLY A 196 5.88 18.27 8.85
CA GLY A 196 5.56 17.56 7.62
C GLY A 196 4.80 18.43 6.62
N LEU A 197 3.84 19.24 7.07
CA LEU A 197 3.12 20.17 6.19
C LEU A 197 4.03 21.27 5.67
N GLY A 198 4.80 21.92 6.55
CA GLY A 198 5.71 22.99 6.15
C GLY A 198 6.73 22.53 5.11
N ILE A 199 7.30 21.34 5.29
CA ILE A 199 8.23 20.74 4.33
C ILE A 199 7.54 20.37 3.02
N ARG A 200 6.33 19.79 3.07
CA ARG A 200 5.62 19.41 1.84
C ARG A 200 5.18 20.63 1.03
N ASP A 201 4.73 21.71 1.69
CA ASP A 201 4.32 22.95 1.02
C ASP A 201 5.51 23.68 0.37
N THR A 202 6.74 23.42 0.83
CA THR A 202 7.98 24.06 0.35
C THR A 202 8.89 23.12 -0.43
N GLN A 203 8.45 21.89 -0.71
CA GLN A 203 9.31 20.77 -1.15
C GLN A 203 10.21 21.05 -2.36
N LEU A 204 9.79 21.97 -3.24
CA LEU A 204 10.47 22.27 -4.50
C LEU A 204 11.62 23.27 -4.38
N ASN A 205 11.79 23.94 -3.24
CA ASN A 205 12.84 24.94 -3.08
C ASN A 205 13.60 24.70 -1.76
N SER A 206 14.90 24.38 -1.89
CA SER A 206 15.80 24.07 -0.78
C SER A 206 15.89 25.21 0.25
N GLN A 207 15.96 26.45 -0.20
CA GLN A 207 15.99 27.62 0.68
C GLN A 207 14.67 27.75 1.44
N THR A 208 13.52 27.66 0.77
CA THR A 208 12.22 27.76 1.46
C THR A 208 11.96 26.57 2.38
N ARG A 209 12.49 25.37 2.08
CA ARG A 209 12.47 24.22 3.01
C ARG A 209 13.29 24.50 4.25
N ALA A 210 14.49 25.05 4.07
CA ALA A 210 15.37 25.43 5.17
C ALA A 210 14.68 26.48 6.05
N ASP A 211 14.06 27.50 5.44
CA ASP A 211 13.32 28.54 6.15
C ASP A 211 12.09 27.97 6.86
N ALA A 212 11.32 27.09 6.22
CA ALA A 212 10.18 26.40 6.83
C ALA A 212 10.60 25.59 8.06
N TYR A 213 11.74 24.89 7.97
CA TYR A 213 12.31 24.17 9.11
C TYR A 213 12.80 25.11 10.22
N GLN A 214 13.49 26.22 9.89
CA GLN A 214 13.91 27.20 10.90
C GLN A 214 12.70 27.84 11.60
N ASN A 215 11.69 28.26 10.85
CA ASN A 215 10.44 28.81 11.41
C ASN A 215 9.72 27.80 12.31
N TRP A 216 9.71 26.52 11.92
CA TRP A 216 9.17 25.45 12.74
C TRP A 216 10.00 25.24 14.02
N ARG A 217 11.34 25.26 13.91
CA ARG A 217 12.28 25.10 15.02
C ARG A 217 12.13 26.21 16.06
N GLU A 218 11.93 27.45 15.62
CA GLU A 218 11.66 28.60 16.51
C GLU A 218 10.33 28.47 17.25
N ARG A 219 9.32 27.84 16.63
CA ARG A 219 8.02 27.58 17.26
C ARG A 219 8.06 26.43 18.26
N TYR A 220 8.91 25.42 18.03
CA TYR A 220 9.00 24.21 18.84
C TYR A 220 10.44 23.94 19.33
N PRO A 221 11.06 24.86 20.10
CA PRO A 221 12.50 24.79 20.43
C PRO A 221 12.87 23.56 21.28
N ASP A 222 11.95 23.07 22.11
CA ASP A 222 12.17 21.92 22.99
C ASP A 222 11.90 20.57 22.31
N HIS A 223 11.43 20.58 21.06
CA HIS A 223 11.11 19.36 20.33
C HIS A 223 12.39 18.60 19.93
N SER A 224 12.38 17.26 20.01
CA SER A 224 13.58 16.45 19.69
C SER A 224 14.12 16.76 18.29
N ALA A 225 13.25 16.81 17.28
CA ALA A 225 13.60 17.21 15.92
C ALA A 225 14.15 18.65 15.78
N ALA A 226 13.88 19.56 16.71
CA ALA A 226 14.49 20.90 16.71
C ALA A 226 15.94 20.89 17.23
N GLN A 227 16.27 19.91 18.07
CA GLN A 227 17.60 19.72 18.65
C GLN A 227 18.50 18.85 17.77
N PHE A 228 17.91 17.86 17.11
CA PHE A 228 18.58 16.92 16.22
C PHE A 228 18.08 17.15 14.81
N ALA A 229 18.89 17.85 14.01
CA ALA A 229 18.53 18.24 12.66
C ALA A 229 17.95 17.06 11.87
N VAL A 230 16.75 17.30 11.31
CA VAL A 230 15.99 16.37 10.46
C VAL A 230 16.33 16.59 8.98
N ILE A 231 17.30 17.46 8.69
CA ILE A 231 17.73 17.78 7.32
C ILE A 231 19.24 17.52 7.21
N PRO A 232 19.68 16.31 6.85
CA PRO A 232 21.05 16.07 6.40
C PRO A 232 21.24 16.41 4.91
N ASN A 233 22.29 17.19 4.61
CA ASN A 233 23.12 17.41 3.40
C ASN A 233 22.58 17.34 1.95
N ASP A 234 21.34 16.92 1.69
CA ASP A 234 20.73 17.02 0.33
C ASP A 234 20.20 18.42 0.03
N VAL A 235 20.45 19.38 0.93
CA VAL A 235 20.86 20.71 0.48
C VAL A 235 22.27 20.59 -0.08
N HIS A 236 22.44 19.74 -1.12
CA HIS A 236 23.26 20.23 -2.20
C HIS A 236 22.61 21.56 -2.53
N ASP A 237 23.41 22.59 -2.32
CA ASP A 237 23.31 23.85 -2.99
C ASP A 237 23.28 23.48 -4.49
N VAL A 238 22.14 22.96 -4.96
CA VAL A 238 21.69 23.16 -6.32
C VAL A 238 21.47 24.66 -6.28
N GLN A 239 22.57 25.40 -6.42
CA GLN A 239 22.56 26.61 -7.19
C GLN A 239 21.80 26.17 -8.43
N THR A 240 20.51 26.49 -8.42
CA THR A 240 19.66 26.33 -9.57
C THR A 240 20.22 27.33 -10.56
N GLU A 241 21.32 26.98 -11.23
CA GLU A 241 21.43 27.29 -12.64
C GLU A 241 20.04 26.99 -13.18
N LYS A 242 19.38 28.02 -13.70
CA LYS A 242 17.97 27.99 -14.13
C LYS A 242 17.76 26.71 -14.95
N GLY A 243 17.25 25.68 -14.29
CA GLY A 243 17.27 24.35 -14.85
C GLY A 243 16.24 24.23 -15.94
N GLN A 244 16.52 23.35 -16.88
CA GLN A 244 15.60 23.06 -17.97
C GLN A 244 14.90 21.72 -17.69
N ILE A 245 13.58 21.74 -17.77
CA ILE A 245 12.74 20.55 -17.76
C ILE A 245 12.42 20.24 -19.22
N ALA A 246 12.77 19.05 -19.69
CA ALA A 246 12.40 18.59 -21.02
C ALA A 246 11.19 17.65 -20.95
N LEU A 247 10.10 18.02 -21.63
CA LEU A 247 8.91 17.19 -21.79
C LEU A 247 8.91 16.60 -23.20
N LEU A 248 8.99 15.29 -23.33
CA LEU A 248 9.04 14.57 -24.60
C LEU A 248 7.70 13.87 -24.79
N LEU A 249 6.81 14.48 -25.57
CA LEU A 249 5.43 14.04 -25.69
C LEU A 249 5.02 13.91 -27.16
N PRO A 250 4.21 12.90 -27.51
CA PRO A 250 3.65 12.78 -28.85
C PRO A 250 2.57 13.85 -29.05
N LEU A 251 2.81 14.84 -29.91
CA LEU A 251 1.90 15.97 -30.15
C LEU A 251 1.09 15.82 -31.45
N GLU A 252 0.86 14.57 -31.87
CA GLU A 252 0.11 14.26 -33.09
C GLU A 252 -0.80 13.04 -32.93
N GLY A 253 -1.73 12.89 -33.88
CA GLY A 253 -2.62 11.74 -33.95
C GLY A 253 -3.50 11.56 -32.71
N GLU A 254 -3.70 10.29 -32.31
CA GLU A 254 -4.55 9.92 -31.17
C GLU A 254 -4.00 10.38 -29.81
N TYR A 255 -2.68 10.65 -29.73
CA TYR A 255 -2.02 11.06 -28.49
C TYR A 255 -1.96 12.58 -28.29
N LEU A 256 -2.31 13.39 -29.30
CA LEU A 256 -2.31 14.86 -29.18
C LEU A 256 -3.19 15.36 -28.01
N SER A 257 -4.41 14.83 -27.89
CA SER A 257 -5.34 15.24 -26.83
C SER A 257 -4.83 14.84 -25.43
N PRO A 258 -4.47 13.56 -25.17
CA PRO A 258 -3.83 13.17 -23.91
C PRO A 258 -2.56 13.98 -23.56
N SER A 259 -1.66 14.21 -24.52
CA SER A 259 -0.43 14.98 -24.29
C SER A 259 -0.73 16.44 -23.91
N LYS A 260 -1.71 17.08 -24.55
CA LYS A 260 -2.13 18.44 -24.17
C LYS A 260 -2.67 18.49 -22.74
N LYS A 261 -3.51 17.54 -22.35
CA LYS A 261 -4.03 17.44 -20.97
C LYS A 261 -2.90 17.24 -19.96
N PHE A 262 -1.91 16.40 -20.30
CA PHE A 262 -0.73 16.22 -19.46
C PHE A 262 0.05 17.53 -19.30
N ILE A 263 0.31 18.25 -20.40
CA ILE A 263 0.99 19.56 -20.37
C ILE A 263 0.21 20.57 -19.52
N GLU A 264 -1.11 20.66 -19.68
CA GLU A 264 -1.97 21.55 -18.90
C GLU A 264 -1.90 21.25 -17.40
N GLY A 265 -2.02 19.98 -17.03
CA GLY A 265 -1.92 19.53 -15.64
C GLY A 265 -0.52 19.78 -15.05
N PHE A 266 0.52 19.47 -15.82
CA PHE A 266 1.92 19.71 -15.45
C PHE A 266 2.18 21.20 -15.20
N LEU A 267 1.77 22.06 -16.15
CA LEU A 267 1.93 23.51 -16.03
C LEU A 267 1.10 24.07 -14.87
N ASN A 268 -0.12 23.57 -14.63
CA ASN A 268 -0.91 23.98 -13.46
C ASN A 268 -0.18 23.65 -12.16
N GLY A 269 0.32 22.42 -12.01
CA GLY A 269 1.10 22.00 -10.85
C GLY A 269 2.36 22.86 -10.66
N TYR A 270 3.08 23.08 -11.75
CA TYR A 270 4.28 23.92 -11.78
C TYR A 270 4.02 25.39 -11.41
N PHE A 271 3.02 26.04 -11.98
CA PHE A 271 2.72 27.44 -11.65
C PHE A 271 2.12 27.60 -10.26
N ASN A 272 1.38 26.60 -9.77
CA ASN A 272 0.90 26.62 -8.38
C ASN A 272 2.06 26.51 -7.39
N SER A 273 3.12 25.77 -7.72
CA SER A 273 4.28 25.69 -6.85
C SER A 273 5.16 26.95 -6.86
N LEU A 274 5.18 27.70 -7.97
CA LEU A 274 5.87 28.99 -8.05
C LEU A 274 5.24 30.09 -7.19
N LYS A 275 3.96 29.98 -6.81
CA LYS A 275 3.31 30.94 -5.90
C LYS A 275 4.01 31.04 -4.54
N THR A 276 4.78 30.02 -4.16
CA THR A 276 5.48 29.92 -2.88
C THR A 276 6.93 30.40 -2.97
N SER A 277 7.52 30.56 -4.16
CA SER A 277 8.87 31.12 -4.36
C SER A 277 9.11 31.60 -5.79
N GLU A 278 9.30 32.91 -6.01
CA GLU A 278 9.52 33.46 -7.35
C GLU A 278 10.91 33.15 -7.94
N ASP A 279 11.91 32.85 -7.10
CA ASP A 279 13.31 32.68 -7.51
C ASP A 279 13.66 31.33 -8.15
N ASN A 280 12.74 30.35 -8.16
CA ASN A 280 13.01 29.00 -8.67
C ASN A 280 12.33 28.71 -10.03
N ARG A 281 12.26 29.71 -10.91
CA ARG A 281 11.68 29.53 -12.26
C ARG A 281 12.59 28.67 -13.14
N GLN A 282 12.14 27.45 -13.39
CA GLN A 282 12.66 26.51 -14.37
C GLN A 282 12.14 26.83 -15.77
N THR A 283 12.95 26.58 -16.80
CA THR A 283 12.50 26.68 -18.19
C THR A 283 11.95 25.32 -18.63
N ILE A 284 10.69 25.28 -19.06
CA ILE A 284 10.09 24.06 -19.58
C ILE A 284 10.22 24.08 -21.11
N LYS A 285 10.81 23.03 -21.68
CA LYS A 285 10.94 22.81 -23.13
C LYS A 285 10.15 21.56 -23.51
N ILE A 286 9.32 21.68 -24.51
CA ILE A 286 8.47 20.59 -25.01
C ILE A 286 9.04 20.13 -26.35
N PHE A 287 9.27 18.84 -26.48
CA PHE A 287 9.76 18.16 -27.68
C PHE A 287 8.64 17.26 -28.22
N ASN A 288 8.35 17.38 -29.51
CA ASN A 288 7.37 16.53 -30.19
C ASN A 288 8.01 15.18 -30.54
N SER A 289 7.71 14.14 -29.77
CA SER A 289 8.25 12.79 -30.03
C SER A 289 7.53 12.05 -31.16
N SER A 290 6.50 12.65 -31.78
CA SER A 290 5.79 12.05 -32.93
C SER A 290 6.58 12.13 -34.23
N GLU A 291 7.44 13.14 -34.41
CA GLU A 291 8.17 13.40 -35.66
C GLU A 291 9.37 12.45 -35.81
N ASP A 292 10.44 12.71 -35.06
CA ASP A 292 11.71 11.99 -35.18
C ASP A 292 11.85 10.80 -34.22
N GLY A 293 10.81 10.53 -33.42
CA GLY A 293 10.82 9.50 -32.39
C GLY A 293 11.47 9.95 -31.07
N ILE A 294 11.24 9.15 -30.03
CA ILE A 294 11.59 9.53 -28.66
C ILE A 294 13.09 9.60 -28.41
N LEU A 295 13.89 8.73 -29.03
CA LEU A 295 15.34 8.69 -28.81
C LEU A 295 16.03 9.93 -29.41
N ASN A 296 15.58 10.39 -30.57
CA ASN A 296 16.07 11.64 -31.16
C ASN A 296 15.62 12.84 -30.31
N SER A 297 14.36 12.85 -29.87
CA SER A 297 13.86 13.88 -28.94
C SER A 297 14.65 13.92 -27.63
N TYR A 298 15.08 12.75 -27.12
CA TYR A 298 15.93 12.63 -25.94
C TYR A 298 17.32 13.23 -26.19
N GLN A 299 17.96 12.90 -27.32
CA GLN A 299 19.25 13.48 -27.69
C GLN A 299 19.16 15.00 -27.90
N ASP A 300 18.09 15.50 -28.50
CA ASP A 300 17.86 16.93 -28.68
C ASP A 300 17.59 17.65 -27.35
N ALA A 301 16.87 17.01 -26.43
CA ALA A 301 16.69 17.50 -25.08
C ALA A 301 18.03 17.62 -24.36
N MET A 302 18.89 16.60 -24.43
CA MET A 302 20.21 16.59 -23.79
C MET A 302 21.12 17.75 -24.23
N LYS A 303 21.01 18.21 -25.50
CA LYS A 303 21.77 19.39 -25.99
C LYS A 303 21.45 20.68 -25.23
N LEU A 304 20.32 20.73 -24.54
CA LEU A 304 19.90 21.88 -23.74
C LEU A 304 20.32 21.78 -22.26
N ASN A 305 21.10 20.77 -21.89
CA ASN A 305 21.54 20.47 -20.53
C ASN A 305 20.34 20.43 -19.53
N PRO A 306 19.35 19.55 -19.77
CA PRO A 306 18.18 19.47 -18.92
C PRO A 306 18.56 18.91 -17.56
N GLN A 307 17.89 19.38 -16.50
CA GLN A 307 18.02 18.78 -15.17
C GLN A 307 17.18 17.52 -15.02
N ILE A 308 16.11 17.43 -15.82
CA ILE A 308 15.20 16.29 -15.82
C ILE A 308 14.56 16.15 -17.20
N ILE A 309 14.41 14.89 -17.61
CA ILE A 309 13.68 14.50 -18.82
C ILE A 309 12.43 13.74 -18.39
N ILE A 310 11.28 14.11 -18.95
CA ILE A 310 9.99 13.46 -18.68
C ILE A 310 9.38 13.08 -20.02
N GLY A 311 9.11 11.80 -20.25
CA GLY A 311 8.64 11.35 -21.56
C GLY A 311 8.23 9.88 -21.60
N GLY A 312 8.20 9.29 -22.80
CA GLY A 312 7.78 7.89 -22.96
C GLY A 312 6.29 7.72 -22.68
N PHE A 313 5.45 8.54 -23.32
CA PHE A 313 4.00 8.50 -23.09
C PHE A 313 3.37 7.27 -23.77
N ARG A 314 3.87 6.87 -24.95
CA ARG A 314 3.45 5.64 -25.65
C ARG A 314 4.24 4.45 -25.13
N GLN A 315 3.62 3.26 -25.13
CA GLN A 315 4.32 2.01 -24.78
C GLN A 315 5.56 1.77 -25.66
N SER A 316 5.51 2.12 -26.94
CA SER A 316 6.67 2.01 -27.84
C SER A 316 7.80 2.96 -27.43
N GLU A 317 7.49 4.23 -27.15
CA GLU A 317 8.49 5.22 -26.76
C GLU A 317 9.13 4.88 -25.41
N ALA A 318 8.30 4.41 -24.48
CA ALA A 318 8.75 4.01 -23.17
C ALA A 318 9.70 2.80 -23.27
N LYS A 319 9.42 1.85 -24.19
CA LYS A 319 10.30 0.71 -24.48
C LYS A 319 11.62 1.16 -25.12
N ASP A 320 11.56 2.13 -26.02
CA ASP A 320 12.76 2.70 -26.64
C ASP A 320 13.64 3.40 -25.60
N LEU A 321 13.06 4.21 -24.70
CA LEU A 321 13.80 4.81 -23.59
C LEU A 321 14.43 3.74 -22.69
N LEU A 322 13.70 2.66 -22.37
CA LEU A 322 14.24 1.53 -21.59
C LEU A 322 15.40 0.80 -22.26
N SER A 323 15.57 0.92 -23.58
CA SER A 323 16.71 0.33 -24.29
C SER A 323 18.02 1.06 -24.04
N LEU A 324 17.99 2.27 -23.46
CA LEU A 324 19.18 3.03 -23.09
C LEU A 324 19.94 2.34 -21.95
N GLU A 325 21.26 2.14 -22.12
CA GLU A 325 22.09 1.50 -21.10
C GLU A 325 22.26 2.38 -19.85
N THR A 326 22.34 3.69 -20.02
CA THR A 326 22.60 4.67 -18.96
C THR A 326 21.74 5.93 -19.12
N TYR A 327 21.51 6.64 -18.01
CA TYR A 327 20.75 7.90 -17.96
C TYR A 327 21.62 8.98 -17.29
N GLU A 328 22.12 9.93 -18.08
CA GLU A 328 22.98 11.02 -17.60
C GLU A 328 22.24 11.98 -16.66
N VAL A 329 20.91 12.10 -16.83
CA VAL A 329 20.03 12.95 -16.03
C VAL A 329 18.82 12.16 -15.58
N PRO A 330 18.19 12.54 -14.45
CA PRO A 330 16.92 11.96 -14.02
C PRO A 330 15.91 11.92 -15.18
N THR A 331 15.42 10.73 -15.49
CA THR A 331 14.50 10.44 -16.59
C THR A 331 13.26 9.77 -16.03
N ILE A 332 12.11 10.43 -16.14
CA ILE A 332 10.80 9.92 -15.73
C ILE A 332 10.07 9.40 -16.96
N ILE A 333 9.82 8.10 -17.00
CA ILE A 333 8.99 7.45 -18.02
C ILE A 333 7.52 7.49 -17.60
N LEU A 334 6.65 7.99 -18.48
CA LEU A 334 5.21 8.22 -18.27
C LEU A 334 4.35 7.00 -18.64
N ASN A 335 4.92 5.80 -18.57
CA ASN A 335 4.25 4.55 -18.88
C ASN A 335 4.72 3.46 -17.91
N ASP A 336 3.97 2.37 -17.87
CA ASP A 336 4.26 1.25 -16.99
C ASP A 336 4.87 0.07 -17.76
N PHE A 337 5.80 -0.62 -17.11
CA PHE A 337 6.34 -1.90 -17.56
C PHE A 337 6.52 -2.80 -16.35
N ASP A 338 6.47 -4.12 -16.56
CA ASP A 338 6.80 -5.09 -15.52
C ASP A 338 8.21 -4.81 -14.97
N GLN A 339 8.27 -4.10 -13.84
CA GLN A 339 9.51 -3.67 -13.19
C GLN A 339 10.36 -4.89 -12.77
N LEU A 340 9.72 -6.05 -12.60
CA LEU A 340 10.36 -7.33 -12.31
C LEU A 340 11.35 -7.79 -13.41
N ASN A 341 11.21 -7.29 -14.64
CA ASN A 341 12.06 -7.67 -15.77
C ASN A 341 13.18 -6.66 -16.07
N TYR A 342 13.25 -5.55 -15.34
CA TYR A 342 14.26 -4.52 -15.55
C TYR A 342 15.00 -4.24 -14.23
N PRO A 343 16.33 -4.45 -14.16
CA PRO A 343 17.08 -4.10 -12.96
C PRO A 343 16.95 -2.60 -12.68
N GLU A 344 16.95 -2.23 -11.40
CA GLU A 344 17.00 -0.81 -11.01
C GLU A 344 18.20 -0.13 -11.70
N ARG A 345 17.93 0.99 -12.39
CA ARG A 345 18.94 1.81 -13.05
C ARG A 345 18.98 3.17 -12.39
N GLU A 346 20.18 3.66 -12.13
CA GLU A 346 20.39 5.01 -11.62
C GLU A 346 19.75 6.03 -12.56
N ASN A 347 19.14 7.07 -11.98
CA ASN A 347 18.42 8.15 -12.70
C ASN A 347 17.21 7.73 -13.54
N LEU A 348 16.75 6.48 -13.47
CA LEU A 348 15.52 6.04 -14.14
C LEU A 348 14.35 5.92 -13.16
N PHE A 349 13.26 6.60 -13.48
CA PHE A 349 12.04 6.59 -12.68
C PHE A 349 10.81 6.34 -13.56
N PHE A 350 9.75 5.83 -12.95
CA PHE A 350 8.47 5.58 -13.63
C PHE A 350 7.37 6.37 -12.93
N PHE A 351 6.49 6.98 -13.73
CA PHE A 351 5.29 7.64 -13.24
C PHE A 351 4.14 7.31 -14.18
N SER A 352 3.30 6.36 -13.80
CA SER A 352 2.25 5.83 -14.67
C SER A 352 0.92 5.73 -13.92
N ASN A 353 -0.17 5.69 -14.69
CA ASN A 353 -1.48 5.29 -14.18
C ASN A 353 -1.61 3.76 -14.33
N SER A 354 -0.75 3.01 -13.64
CA SER A 354 -0.65 1.56 -13.76
C SER A 354 -1.97 0.87 -13.43
N GLN A 355 -2.41 0.02 -14.35
CA GLN A 355 -3.53 -0.88 -14.09
C GLN A 355 -3.17 -1.94 -13.03
N GLY A 356 -1.90 -2.37 -13.00
CA GLY A 356 -1.41 -3.33 -12.01
C GLY A 356 -1.45 -2.76 -10.59
N ASP A 357 -1.06 -1.49 -10.43
CA ASP A 357 -1.12 -0.81 -9.13
C ASP A 357 -2.56 -0.65 -8.64
N GLU A 358 -3.48 -0.24 -9.52
CA GLU A 358 -4.91 -0.17 -9.17
C GLU A 358 -5.45 -1.54 -8.73
N ILE A 359 -5.12 -2.61 -9.45
CA ILE A 359 -5.56 -3.97 -9.11
C ILE A 359 -4.95 -4.42 -7.79
N SER A 360 -3.67 -4.13 -7.56
CA SER A 360 -2.97 -4.45 -6.31
C SER A 360 -3.57 -3.70 -5.12
N HIS A 361 -3.98 -2.45 -5.32
CA HIS A 361 -4.72 -1.67 -4.32
C HIS A 361 -6.12 -2.23 -4.08
N ILE A 362 -6.87 -2.62 -5.13
CA ILE A 362 -8.19 -3.27 -4.99
C ILE A 362 -8.04 -4.58 -4.22
N ILE A 363 -7.09 -5.45 -4.59
CA ILE A 363 -6.80 -6.69 -3.87
C ILE A 363 -6.49 -6.37 -2.41
N SER A 364 -5.61 -5.42 -2.15
CA SER A 364 -5.20 -5.09 -0.79
C SER A 364 -6.38 -4.59 0.03
N ASP A 365 -7.15 -3.61 -0.45
CA ASP A 365 -8.33 -3.09 0.26
C ASP A 365 -9.40 -4.17 0.49
N MET A 366 -9.72 -4.97 -0.53
CA MET A 366 -10.69 -6.07 -0.40
C MET A 366 -10.23 -7.12 0.62
N TRP A 367 -8.95 -7.49 0.56
CA TRP A 367 -8.35 -8.45 1.46
C TRP A 367 -8.31 -7.93 2.90
N TYR A 368 -7.96 -6.66 3.08
CA TYR A 368 -8.00 -5.99 4.37
C TYR A 368 -9.42 -5.96 4.97
N ARG A 369 -10.45 -5.81 4.14
CA ARG A 369 -11.87 -5.86 4.54
C ARG A 369 -12.42 -7.27 4.82
N GLY A 370 -11.57 -8.30 4.84
CA GLY A 370 -11.97 -9.67 5.16
C GLY A 370 -12.76 -10.40 4.06
N ILE A 371 -12.76 -9.86 2.83
CA ILE A 371 -13.39 -10.53 1.69
C ILE A 371 -12.56 -11.76 1.31
N GLN A 372 -13.19 -12.93 1.14
CA GLN A 372 -12.48 -14.16 0.79
C GLN A 372 -12.92 -14.69 -0.57
N SER A 373 -14.23 -14.76 -0.80
CA SER A 373 -14.83 -15.41 -1.97
C SER A 373 -15.46 -14.37 -2.90
N VAL A 374 -14.93 -14.28 -4.13
CA VAL A 374 -15.30 -13.19 -5.06
C VAL A 374 -15.75 -13.70 -6.42
N ILE A 375 -16.62 -12.91 -7.06
CA ILE A 375 -16.93 -13.05 -8.50
C ILE A 375 -16.21 -11.95 -9.26
N VAL A 376 -15.56 -12.30 -10.36
CA VAL A 376 -14.92 -11.34 -11.26
C VAL A 376 -15.78 -11.13 -12.49
N ILE A 377 -16.07 -9.88 -12.85
CA ILE A 377 -16.84 -9.51 -14.04
C ILE A 377 -15.94 -8.63 -14.91
N ALA A 378 -15.69 -9.03 -16.15
CA ALA A 378 -14.80 -8.30 -17.07
C ALA A 378 -15.27 -8.41 -18.53
N PRO A 379 -14.96 -7.44 -19.41
CA PRO A 379 -15.27 -7.57 -20.81
C PRO A 379 -14.33 -8.56 -21.51
N ASP A 380 -14.82 -9.16 -22.59
CA ASP A 380 -14.01 -9.90 -23.56
C ASP A 380 -13.22 -8.92 -24.45
N HIS A 381 -12.30 -8.19 -23.81
CA HIS A 381 -11.41 -7.24 -24.46
C HIS A 381 -10.06 -7.29 -23.75
N LEU A 382 -8.96 -7.07 -24.48
CA LEU A 382 -7.59 -7.19 -23.98
C LEU A 382 -7.38 -6.63 -22.56
N TRP A 383 -7.73 -5.37 -22.32
CA TRP A 383 -7.58 -4.74 -21.01
C TRP A 383 -8.39 -5.43 -19.89
N GLY A 384 -9.58 -5.94 -20.18
CA GLY A 384 -10.46 -6.61 -19.22
C GLY A 384 -9.97 -8.01 -18.89
N VAL A 385 -9.46 -8.73 -19.89
CA VAL A 385 -8.77 -10.01 -19.71
C VAL A 385 -7.53 -9.82 -18.84
N GLN A 386 -6.67 -8.86 -19.18
CA GLN A 386 -5.48 -8.52 -18.39
C GLN A 386 -5.84 -8.12 -16.95
N ALA A 387 -6.89 -7.30 -16.77
CA ALA A 387 -7.36 -6.90 -15.44
C ALA A 387 -7.77 -8.12 -14.61
N SER A 388 -8.60 -8.97 -15.21
CA SER A 388 -9.15 -10.14 -14.54
C SER A 388 -8.06 -11.16 -14.20
N ASP A 389 -7.06 -11.33 -15.06
CA ASP A 389 -5.98 -12.30 -14.85
C ASP A 389 -4.99 -11.82 -13.80
N ALA A 390 -4.65 -10.52 -13.81
CA ALA A 390 -3.85 -9.90 -12.76
C ALA A 390 -4.56 -9.97 -11.40
N PHE A 391 -5.87 -9.65 -11.37
CA PHE A 391 -6.67 -9.76 -10.15
C PHE A 391 -6.73 -11.21 -9.64
N GLN A 392 -7.06 -12.16 -10.53
CA GLN A 392 -7.14 -13.58 -10.17
C GLN A 392 -5.83 -14.10 -9.59
N SER A 393 -4.71 -13.80 -10.25
CA SER A 393 -3.38 -14.24 -9.81
C SER A 393 -3.03 -13.66 -8.44
N GLY A 394 -3.21 -12.36 -8.25
CA GLY A 394 -2.92 -11.70 -6.97
C GLY A 394 -3.88 -12.09 -5.85
N TRP A 395 -5.16 -12.34 -6.15
CA TRP A 395 -6.16 -12.78 -5.17
C TRP A 395 -5.89 -14.21 -4.69
N VAL A 396 -5.64 -15.14 -5.62
CA VAL A 396 -5.32 -16.54 -5.29
C VAL A 396 -3.99 -16.65 -4.56
N ALA A 397 -2.98 -15.85 -4.93
CA ALA A 397 -1.69 -15.81 -4.23
C ALA A 397 -1.82 -15.41 -2.75
N ARG A 398 -2.83 -14.62 -2.40
CA ARG A 398 -3.15 -14.28 -1.00
C ARG A 398 -4.00 -15.34 -0.29
N GLY A 399 -4.49 -16.36 -1.00
CA GLY A 399 -5.37 -17.41 -0.48
C GLY A 399 -6.85 -17.15 -0.70
N GLY A 400 -7.22 -16.14 -1.50
CA GLY A 400 -8.59 -15.84 -1.85
C GLY A 400 -9.19 -16.81 -2.87
N ILE A 401 -10.52 -16.90 -2.90
CA ILE A 401 -11.28 -17.83 -3.74
C ILE A 401 -12.00 -17.07 -4.84
N ILE A 402 -11.79 -17.48 -6.10
CA ILE A 402 -12.60 -17.02 -7.24
C ILE A 402 -13.76 -17.99 -7.43
N LEU A 403 -14.99 -17.54 -7.15
CA LEU A 403 -16.20 -18.36 -7.27
C LEU A 403 -16.65 -18.54 -8.72
N ASP A 404 -16.56 -17.47 -9.51
CA ASP A 404 -16.92 -17.45 -10.92
C ASP A 404 -16.24 -16.26 -11.63
N LYS A 405 -16.09 -16.37 -12.95
CA LYS A 405 -15.58 -15.32 -13.84
C LYS A 405 -16.60 -15.08 -14.95
N VAL A 406 -17.24 -13.92 -14.91
CA VAL A 406 -18.23 -13.48 -15.90
C VAL A 406 -17.56 -12.64 -16.96
N ILE A 407 -17.49 -13.18 -18.17
CA ILE A 407 -16.96 -12.46 -19.33
C ILE A 407 -18.14 -11.96 -20.16
N PHE A 408 -18.14 -10.68 -20.53
CA PHE A 408 -19.21 -10.07 -21.33
C PHE A 408 -18.67 -9.41 -22.62
N ASN A 409 -19.46 -9.44 -23.69
CA ASN A 409 -19.14 -8.68 -24.91
C ASN A 409 -19.60 -7.21 -24.75
N GLN A 410 -18.91 -6.25 -25.36
CA GLN A 410 -19.33 -4.84 -25.43
C GLN A 410 -20.74 -4.64 -26.02
N GLU A 411 -21.22 -5.56 -26.85
CA GLU A 411 -22.56 -5.50 -27.43
C GLU A 411 -23.66 -6.00 -26.48
N THR A 412 -23.28 -6.54 -25.31
CA THR A 412 -24.24 -7.04 -24.31
C THR A 412 -25.14 -5.89 -23.84
N ARG A 413 -26.45 -6.12 -23.93
CA ARG A 413 -27.50 -5.20 -23.49
C ARG A 413 -28.27 -5.70 -22.26
N ASP A 414 -28.34 -7.01 -22.07
CA ASP A 414 -28.95 -7.62 -20.90
C ASP A 414 -27.91 -8.44 -20.15
N PHE A 415 -27.57 -7.96 -18.95
CA PHE A 415 -26.62 -8.61 -18.05
C PHE A 415 -27.30 -9.61 -17.12
N THR A 416 -28.64 -9.61 -17.06
CA THR A 416 -29.41 -10.47 -16.14
C THR A 416 -29.13 -11.94 -16.40
N ASP A 417 -29.16 -12.38 -17.65
CA ASP A 417 -28.93 -13.78 -18.00
C ASP A 417 -27.48 -14.22 -17.79
N LEU A 418 -26.51 -13.31 -17.98
CA LEU A 418 -25.10 -13.59 -17.70
C LEU A 418 -24.85 -13.77 -16.20
N LEU A 419 -25.56 -13.03 -15.36
CA LEU A 419 -25.34 -12.99 -13.91
C LEU A 419 -26.15 -14.05 -13.15
N LYS A 420 -27.23 -14.60 -13.72
CA LYS A 420 -28.07 -15.62 -13.07
C LYS A 420 -27.28 -16.84 -12.61
N ARG A 421 -26.42 -17.40 -13.46
CA ARG A 421 -25.63 -18.60 -13.16
C ARG A 421 -24.57 -18.36 -12.07
N PRO A 422 -23.71 -17.33 -12.16
CA PRO A 422 -22.76 -16.98 -11.10
C PRO A 422 -23.41 -16.77 -9.72
N LEU A 423 -24.62 -16.19 -9.72
CA LEU A 423 -25.41 -15.95 -8.50
C LEU A 423 -26.26 -17.17 -8.08
N HIS A 424 -26.23 -18.28 -8.83
CA HIS A 424 -27.06 -19.49 -8.66
C HIS A 424 -28.59 -19.27 -8.70
N ILE A 425 -29.05 -18.18 -9.33
CA ILE A 425 -30.48 -17.85 -9.47
C ILE A 425 -31.21 -18.90 -10.31
N ASP A 426 -30.59 -19.37 -11.39
CA ASP A 426 -31.18 -20.38 -12.28
C ASP A 426 -31.44 -21.70 -11.55
N THR A 427 -30.55 -22.10 -10.63
CA THR A 427 -30.74 -23.29 -9.79
C THR A 427 -31.88 -23.11 -8.79
N SER A 428 -32.07 -21.89 -8.27
CA SER A 428 -33.18 -21.53 -7.38
C SER A 428 -34.52 -21.61 -8.13
N GLU A 429 -34.58 -21.07 -9.34
CA GLU A 429 -35.76 -21.11 -10.21
C GLU A 429 -36.13 -22.55 -10.59
N LYS A 430 -35.15 -23.36 -11.03
CA LYS A 430 -35.34 -24.79 -11.36
C LYS A 430 -35.88 -25.58 -10.16
N ARG A 431 -35.34 -25.34 -8.96
CA ARG A 431 -35.80 -25.99 -7.71
C ARG A 431 -37.24 -25.60 -7.37
N GLY A 432 -37.58 -24.33 -7.50
CA GLY A 432 -38.95 -23.86 -7.26
C GLY A 432 -39.96 -24.50 -8.21
N LEU A 433 -39.62 -24.58 -9.50
CA LEU A 433 -40.44 -25.27 -10.51
C LEU A 433 -40.57 -26.77 -10.24
N PHE A 434 -39.51 -27.43 -9.77
CA PHE A 434 -39.56 -28.83 -9.36
C PHE A 434 -40.51 -29.02 -8.16
N LEU A 435 -40.38 -28.22 -7.10
CA LEU A 435 -41.22 -28.32 -5.91
C LEU A 435 -42.71 -28.06 -6.20
N LYS A 436 -43.03 -27.14 -7.12
CA LYS A 436 -44.39 -26.90 -7.59
C LYS A 436 -45.07 -28.13 -8.18
N ARG A 437 -44.32 -29.11 -8.71
CA ARG A 437 -44.88 -30.35 -9.28
C ARG A 437 -45.38 -31.33 -8.22
N PHE A 438 -44.94 -31.18 -6.96
CA PHE A 438 -45.22 -32.13 -5.88
C PHE A 438 -46.07 -31.55 -4.74
N VAL A 439 -46.39 -30.25 -4.77
CA VAL A 439 -47.10 -29.57 -3.68
C VAL A 439 -48.34 -28.87 -4.22
N ASN A 440 -49.52 -29.20 -3.66
CA ASN A 440 -50.84 -28.74 -4.11
C ASN A 440 -51.32 -27.44 -3.43
N SER A 441 -50.40 -26.66 -2.86
CA SER A 441 -50.67 -25.39 -2.18
C SER A 441 -49.86 -24.24 -2.80
N LYS A 442 -50.29 -22.98 -2.56
CA LYS A 442 -49.58 -21.79 -3.04
C LYS A 442 -48.21 -21.67 -2.34
N LEU A 443 -47.20 -22.30 -2.91
CA LEU A 443 -45.79 -22.09 -2.54
C LEU A 443 -45.38 -20.68 -2.95
N ASP A 444 -44.98 -19.86 -1.98
CA ASP A 444 -44.32 -18.58 -2.23
C ASP A 444 -42.86 -18.87 -2.63
N LEU A 445 -42.58 -18.75 -3.93
CA LEU A 445 -41.26 -19.01 -4.49
C LEU A 445 -40.57 -17.68 -4.74
N SER A 446 -39.79 -17.22 -3.76
CA SER A 446 -38.85 -16.13 -3.98
C SER A 446 -37.53 -16.71 -4.52
N SER A 447 -37.08 -16.26 -5.69
CA SER A 447 -35.72 -16.53 -6.17
C SER A 447 -34.72 -15.99 -5.15
N ARG A 448 -33.65 -16.73 -4.89
CA ARG A 448 -32.58 -16.30 -3.98
C ARG A 448 -31.22 -16.57 -4.60
N ARG A 449 -30.26 -15.68 -4.34
CA ARG A 449 -28.86 -15.87 -4.69
C ARG A 449 -28.17 -16.83 -3.71
N ARG A 450 -26.97 -17.29 -4.08
CA ARG A 450 -26.02 -17.94 -3.16
C ARG A 450 -25.49 -16.93 -2.11
N ASN A 451 -25.15 -17.41 -0.92
CA ASN A 451 -24.77 -16.57 0.24
C ASN A 451 -23.26 -16.52 0.52
N ASP A 452 -22.48 -17.32 -0.20
CA ASP A 452 -21.03 -17.49 -0.06
C ASP A 452 -20.22 -16.51 -0.92
N ILE A 453 -20.86 -15.48 -1.47
CA ILE A 453 -20.18 -14.39 -2.19
C ILE A 453 -19.95 -13.23 -1.21
N ASP A 454 -18.69 -12.91 -0.97
CA ASP A 454 -18.27 -11.82 -0.08
C ASP A 454 -18.07 -10.50 -0.85
N GLY A 455 -17.70 -10.60 -2.14
CA GLY A 455 -17.43 -9.42 -2.96
C GLY A 455 -17.54 -9.68 -4.47
N ILE A 456 -17.72 -8.61 -5.22
CA ILE A 456 -17.68 -8.63 -6.69
C ILE A 456 -16.61 -7.65 -7.15
N VAL A 457 -15.77 -8.07 -8.08
CA VAL A 457 -14.83 -7.18 -8.77
C VAL A 457 -15.32 -6.97 -10.19
N LEU A 458 -15.60 -5.72 -10.52
CA LEU A 458 -16.14 -5.30 -11.79
C LEU A 458 -15.09 -4.51 -12.55
N PHE A 459 -14.52 -5.10 -13.59
CA PHE A 459 -13.73 -4.39 -14.58
C PHE A 459 -14.66 -4.03 -15.74
N ALA A 460 -15.17 -2.80 -15.74
CA ALA A 460 -16.03 -2.32 -16.82
C ALA A 460 -15.85 -0.81 -17.03
N TYR A 461 -16.20 -0.33 -18.22
CA TYR A 461 -16.37 1.09 -18.46
C TYR A 461 -17.68 1.59 -17.82
N SER A 462 -17.78 2.91 -17.66
CA SER A 462 -18.89 3.60 -16.98
C SER A 462 -20.27 3.19 -17.50
N ASP A 463 -20.44 3.11 -18.82
CA ASP A 463 -21.69 2.77 -19.51
C ASP A 463 -22.17 1.34 -19.19
N LYS A 464 -21.25 0.38 -19.13
CA LYS A 464 -21.55 -1.01 -18.79
C LYS A 464 -21.74 -1.20 -17.31
N ALA A 465 -20.93 -0.55 -16.48
CA ALA A 465 -21.09 -0.63 -15.03
C ALA A 465 -22.45 -0.08 -14.55
N ARG A 466 -22.93 1.01 -15.17
CA ARG A 466 -24.28 1.57 -14.94
C ARG A 466 -25.42 0.61 -15.32
N GLN A 467 -25.16 -0.44 -16.10
CA GLN A 467 -26.13 -1.50 -16.43
C GLN A 467 -25.95 -2.74 -15.55
N ILE A 468 -24.70 -3.13 -15.26
CA ILE A 468 -24.36 -4.31 -14.47
C ILE A 468 -24.81 -4.17 -13.02
N LYS A 469 -24.58 -3.02 -12.36
CA LYS A 469 -24.95 -2.86 -10.94
C LYS A 469 -26.47 -2.94 -10.71
N PRO A 470 -27.34 -2.31 -11.51
CA PRO A 470 -28.78 -2.54 -11.42
C PRO A 470 -29.18 -4.00 -11.66
N ALA A 471 -28.56 -4.70 -12.62
CA ALA A 471 -28.84 -6.11 -12.86
C ALA A 471 -28.44 -6.99 -11.66
N LEU A 472 -27.29 -6.73 -11.02
CA LEU A 472 -26.90 -7.37 -9.77
C LEU A 472 -27.94 -7.12 -8.66
N ASN A 473 -28.39 -5.88 -8.50
CA ASN A 473 -29.40 -5.53 -7.49
C ASN A 473 -30.73 -6.24 -7.76
N TYR A 474 -31.16 -6.31 -9.01
CA TYR A 474 -32.36 -7.05 -9.43
C TYR A 474 -32.25 -8.55 -9.12
N LEU A 475 -31.04 -9.11 -9.23
CA LEU A 475 -30.72 -10.50 -8.90
C LEU A 475 -30.33 -10.70 -7.43
N PHE A 476 -30.85 -9.86 -6.53
CA PHE A 476 -30.72 -9.97 -5.07
C PHE A 476 -29.28 -9.83 -4.54
N ALA A 477 -28.35 -9.26 -5.32
CA ALA A 477 -26.97 -8.97 -4.93
C ALA A 477 -26.74 -7.48 -4.58
N ASN A 478 -27.77 -6.83 -4.03
CA ASN A 478 -27.71 -5.42 -3.65
C ASN A 478 -26.84 -5.14 -2.42
N ASP A 479 -26.69 -6.12 -1.55
CA ASP A 479 -25.92 -6.09 -0.31
C ASP A 479 -24.46 -6.54 -0.47
N ILE A 480 -24.08 -7.04 -1.65
CA ILE A 480 -22.70 -7.43 -1.94
C ILE A 480 -21.88 -6.19 -2.37
N PRO A 481 -20.73 -5.91 -1.73
CA PRO A 481 -19.87 -4.81 -2.14
C PRO A 481 -19.28 -5.07 -3.53
N VAL A 482 -19.26 -4.03 -4.36
CA VAL A 482 -18.74 -4.08 -5.73
C VAL A 482 -17.54 -3.15 -5.83
N TYR A 483 -16.38 -3.73 -6.15
CA TYR A 483 -15.12 -3.03 -6.36
C TYR A 483 -14.89 -2.85 -7.86
N SER A 484 -14.23 -1.76 -8.23
CA SER A 484 -13.94 -1.47 -9.63
C SER A 484 -12.67 -0.63 -9.73
N SER A 485 -12.07 -0.62 -10.92
CA SER A 485 -10.97 0.29 -11.24
C SER A 485 -11.48 1.70 -11.54
N SER A 486 -10.57 2.66 -11.66
CA SER A 486 -10.89 4.05 -12.00
C SER A 486 -11.67 4.19 -13.32
N ARG A 487 -11.57 3.21 -14.22
CA ARG A 487 -12.24 3.16 -15.54
C ARG A 487 -13.78 3.15 -15.48
N ILE A 488 -14.37 2.93 -14.31
CA ILE A 488 -15.81 3.07 -14.10
C ILE A 488 -16.29 4.52 -14.11
N TYR A 489 -15.37 5.47 -13.87
CA TYR A 489 -15.67 6.90 -13.92
C TYR A 489 -15.48 7.43 -15.33
N ASP A 490 -16.48 8.16 -15.81
CA ASP A 490 -16.34 9.03 -16.97
C ASP A 490 -16.25 10.46 -16.43
N ASN A 491 -15.27 11.24 -16.87
CA ASN A 491 -15.01 12.61 -16.37
C ASN A 491 -16.07 13.63 -16.85
N VAL A 492 -17.32 13.21 -17.01
CA VAL A 492 -18.43 14.10 -17.27
C VAL A 492 -19.03 14.44 -15.91
N GLU A 493 -18.69 15.64 -15.41
CA GLU A 493 -19.54 16.31 -14.42
C GLU A 493 -20.95 16.39 -15.02
N ASP A 494 -21.95 15.79 -14.36
CA ASP A 494 -23.37 16.00 -14.68
C ASP A 494 -23.80 17.44 -14.37
#